data_AF-A0A814Y198-F1
#
_entry.id   AF-A0A814Y198-F1
#
_cell.length_a   1.000
_cell.length_b   1.000
_cell.length_c   1.000
_cell.angle_alpha   90.00
_cell.angle_beta   90.00
_cell.angle_gamma   90.00
#
_symmetry.space_group_name_H-M   'P 1'
#
loop_
_entity.id
_entity.type
_entity.pdbx_description
1 polymer ?
#
loop_
_entity_poly.entity_id
_entity_poly.type
_entity_poly.pdbx_seq_one_letter_code
_entity_poly.pdbx_strand_id
1 'polypeptide(L)'
;MDIDKNNHIFTELYTNIKQQAEKSLINLVEHAYEIENFLKNDFFSKNEIININNSNLSNHHLNLMIQPVQNYLRDFIEIIEHLTVWLELEIPSYSDSHDFSIVVQNEILNEIASMKSNCIVYMSQIVDYREQRAIANKELFKRPQFDDNYHLISNLDYQLYRNLKLMLIEIKSYILRICNMLTKNKDLINSQSSHQQHVNNYF
;
A
#
# COMPACT_ATOMS: atom_id res chain seq x y z
N MET A 1 -20.53 25.83 22.17
CA MET A 1 -20.05 25.07 21.00
C MET A 1 -21.30 24.51 20.36
N ASP A 2 -21.64 24.91 19.13
CA ASP A 2 -22.89 24.45 18.49
C ASP A 2 -22.76 22.97 18.14
N ILE A 3 -23.34 22.12 18.99
CA ILE A 3 -23.30 20.66 18.86
C ILE A 3 -23.99 20.23 17.55
N ASP A 4 -25.09 20.89 17.18
CA ASP A 4 -25.84 20.60 15.95
C ASP A 4 -25.06 20.90 14.67
N LYS A 5 -24.26 21.98 14.68
CA LYS A 5 -23.39 22.32 13.54
C LYS A 5 -22.26 21.31 13.37
N ASN A 6 -21.69 20.83 14.48
CA ASN A 6 -20.66 19.80 14.46
C ASN A 6 -21.21 18.44 14.01
N ASN A 7 -22.43 18.09 14.42
CA ASN A 7 -23.10 16.87 13.98
C ASN A 7 -23.37 16.88 12.48
N HIS A 8 -23.84 18.01 11.92
CA HIS A 8 -24.04 18.13 10.48
C HIS A 8 -22.75 17.96 9.67
N ILE A 9 -21.68 18.63 10.09
CA ILE A 9 -20.35 18.51 9.46
C ILE A 9 -19.83 17.06 9.54
N PHE A 10 -20.01 16.41 10.69
CA PHE A 10 -19.60 15.01 10.86
C PHE A 10 -20.37 14.07 9.92
N THR A 11 -21.68 14.22 9.80
CA THR A 11 -22.50 13.40 8.89
C THR A 11 -22.10 13.60 7.42
N GLU A 12 -21.78 14.84 7.02
CA GLU A 12 -21.28 15.13 5.67
C GLU A 12 -19.93 14.46 5.41
N LEU A 13 -18.98 14.59 6.34
CA LEU A 13 -17.67 13.94 6.27
C LEU A 13 -17.78 12.42 6.22
N TYR A 14 -18.64 11.83 7.06
CA TYR A 14 -18.92 10.39 7.07
C TYR A 14 -19.43 9.91 5.71
N THR A 15 -20.40 10.61 5.13
CA THR A 15 -20.99 10.26 3.83
C THR A 15 -19.94 10.34 2.72
N ASN A 16 -19.09 11.37 2.74
CA ASN A 16 -18.00 11.53 1.78
C ASN A 16 -16.96 10.39 1.90
N ILE A 17 -16.54 10.04 3.12
CA ILE A 17 -15.60 8.92 3.36
C ILE A 17 -16.17 7.61 2.84
N LYS A 18 -17.46 7.33 3.11
CA LYS A 18 -18.11 6.11 2.64
C LYS A 18 -18.17 6.03 1.11
N GLN A 19 -18.59 7.11 0.45
CA GLN A 19 -18.60 7.17 -1.03
C GLN A 19 -17.20 7.04 -1.62
N GLN A 20 -16.20 7.64 -0.97
CA GLN A 20 -14.81 7.57 -1.41
C GLN A 20 -14.24 6.15 -1.25
N ALA A 21 -14.51 5.49 -0.13
CA ALA A 21 -14.14 4.09 0.11
C ALA A 21 -14.77 3.14 -0.92
N GLU A 22 -16.06 3.30 -1.23
CA GLU A 22 -16.76 2.51 -2.26
C GLU A 22 -16.16 2.73 -3.65
N LYS A 23 -15.85 3.98 -4.01
CA LYS A 23 -15.20 4.30 -5.29
C LYS A 23 -13.78 3.72 -5.35
N SER A 24 -13.02 3.83 -4.26
CA SER A 24 -11.67 3.27 -4.15
C SER A 24 -11.67 1.73 -4.27
N LEU A 25 -12.73 1.05 -3.84
CA LEU A 25 -12.90 -0.40 -4.00
C LEU A 25 -13.05 -0.84 -5.46
N ILE A 26 -13.77 -0.06 -6.27
CA ILE A 26 -13.92 -0.34 -7.71
C ILE A 26 -12.56 -0.19 -8.41
N ASN A 27 -11.83 0.88 -8.07
CA ASN A 27 -10.53 1.19 -8.67
C ASN A 27 -9.41 0.22 -8.23
N LEU A 28 -9.55 -0.43 -7.08
CA LEU A 28 -8.57 -1.41 -6.57
C LEU A 28 -8.32 -2.55 -7.56
N VAL A 29 -9.38 -3.11 -8.16
CA VAL A 29 -9.23 -4.23 -9.10
C VAL A 29 -8.52 -3.79 -10.38
N GLU A 30 -8.79 -2.57 -10.84
CA GLU A 30 -8.09 -1.96 -11.98
C GLU A 30 -6.60 -1.80 -11.67
N HIS A 31 -6.24 -1.32 -10.48
CA HIS A 31 -4.83 -1.23 -10.04
C HIS A 31 -4.13 -2.60 -10.04
N ALA A 32 -4.80 -3.67 -9.58
CA ALA A 32 -4.22 -5.02 -9.64
C ALA A 32 -3.96 -5.47 -11.09
N TYR A 33 -4.84 -5.12 -12.02
CA TYR A 33 -4.66 -5.42 -13.44
C TYR A 33 -3.52 -4.61 -14.07
N GLU A 34 -3.39 -3.32 -13.73
CA GLU A 34 -2.27 -2.48 -14.15
C GLU A 34 -0.93 -3.02 -13.67
N ILE A 35 -0.84 -3.42 -12.40
CA ILE A 35 0.37 -4.04 -11.84
C ILE A 35 0.71 -5.34 -12.57
N GLU A 36 -0.28 -6.18 -12.87
CA GLU A 36 -0.08 -7.42 -13.64
C GLU A 36 0.49 -7.15 -15.03
N ASN A 37 -0.03 -6.12 -15.72
CA ASN A 37 0.46 -5.73 -17.05
C ASN A 37 1.88 -5.18 -16.97
N PHE A 38 2.17 -4.31 -16.01
CA PHE A 38 3.50 -3.77 -15.79
C PHE A 38 4.53 -4.88 -15.54
N LEU A 39 4.19 -5.86 -14.70
CA LEU A 39 5.03 -7.03 -14.42
C LEU A 39 5.33 -7.89 -15.65
N LYS A 40 4.42 -7.93 -16.63
CA LYS A 40 4.56 -8.72 -17.86
C LYS A 40 5.32 -7.99 -18.97
N ASN A 41 5.04 -6.71 -19.14
CA ASN A 41 5.39 -5.98 -20.36
C ASN A 41 6.51 -4.96 -20.15
N ASP A 42 6.58 -4.35 -18.98
CA ASP A 42 7.41 -3.17 -18.73
C ASP A 42 8.52 -3.44 -17.69
N PHE A 43 8.56 -4.64 -17.13
CA PHE A 43 9.56 -5.05 -16.14
C PHE A 43 10.83 -5.56 -16.83
N PHE A 44 11.92 -4.78 -16.77
CA PHE A 44 13.21 -5.14 -17.37
C PHE A 44 13.72 -6.52 -16.93
N SER A 45 14.54 -7.15 -17.78
CA SER A 45 15.23 -8.39 -17.46
C SER A 45 16.42 -8.16 -16.51
N LYS A 46 16.82 -9.20 -15.78
CA LYS A 46 18.00 -9.19 -14.91
C LYS A 46 19.26 -8.69 -15.64
N ASN A 47 19.43 -9.09 -16.90
CA ASN A 47 20.61 -8.75 -17.68
C ASN A 47 20.65 -7.24 -18.00
N GLU A 48 19.51 -6.61 -18.26
CA GLU A 48 19.43 -5.16 -18.51
C GLU A 48 19.75 -4.32 -17.27
N ILE A 49 19.50 -4.86 -16.07
CA ILE A 49 19.83 -4.20 -14.79
C ILE A 49 21.30 -4.29 -14.46
N ILE A 50 21.89 -5.49 -14.58
CA ILE A 50 23.25 -5.79 -14.11
C ILE A 50 24.31 -5.28 -15.10
N ASN A 51 23.99 -5.21 -16.40
CA ASN A 51 24.98 -4.92 -17.44
C ASN A 51 25.33 -3.43 -17.58
N ILE A 52 24.88 -2.56 -16.67
CA ILE A 52 25.33 -1.16 -16.55
C ILE A 52 26.65 -1.15 -15.76
N ASN A 53 27.65 -1.85 -16.30
CA ASN A 53 29.01 -1.78 -15.78
C ASN A 53 29.58 -0.38 -16.06
N ASN A 54 30.12 0.26 -15.02
CA ASN A 54 31.08 1.38 -15.07
C ASN A 54 30.55 2.82 -15.22
N SER A 55 29.27 3.10 -14.95
CA SER A 55 28.86 4.51 -14.80
C SER A 55 28.75 4.90 -13.33
N ASN A 56 29.43 5.97 -12.93
CA ASN A 56 29.22 6.66 -11.63
C ASN A 56 27.82 7.30 -11.52
N LEU A 57 26.93 7.02 -12.48
CA LEU A 57 25.59 7.55 -12.61
C LEU A 57 24.58 6.59 -11.94
N SER A 58 23.36 7.08 -11.71
CA SER A 58 22.26 6.24 -11.23
C SER A 58 21.85 5.19 -12.28
N ASN A 59 21.48 3.99 -11.85
CA ASN A 59 20.95 2.96 -12.74
C ASN A 59 19.62 3.42 -13.36
N HIS A 60 19.64 3.75 -14.65
CA HIS A 60 18.50 4.34 -15.35
C HIS A 60 17.30 3.39 -15.43
N HIS A 61 17.55 2.10 -15.74
CA HIS A 61 16.49 1.09 -15.78
C HIS A 61 15.81 0.96 -14.41
N LEU A 62 16.59 0.90 -13.32
CA LEU A 62 16.00 0.89 -11.98
C LEU A 62 15.20 2.15 -11.68
N ASN A 63 15.67 3.33 -12.09
CA ASN A 63 14.89 4.56 -11.90
C ASN A 63 13.54 4.52 -12.63
N LEU A 64 13.51 4.00 -13.86
CA LEU A 64 12.27 3.81 -14.63
C LEU A 64 11.30 2.84 -13.96
N MET A 65 11.81 1.88 -13.17
CA MET A 65 10.99 0.93 -12.41
C MET A 65 10.54 1.47 -11.06
N ILE A 66 11.43 2.20 -10.36
CA ILE A 66 11.16 2.76 -9.03
C ILE A 66 9.94 3.68 -9.08
N GLN A 67 9.85 4.55 -10.08
CA GLN A 67 8.80 5.56 -10.13
C GLN A 67 7.39 4.95 -10.21
N PRO A 68 7.08 4.04 -11.15
CA PRO A 68 5.80 3.32 -11.16
C PRO A 68 5.52 2.57 -9.85
N VAL A 69 6.51 1.84 -9.32
CA VAL A 69 6.34 1.06 -8.07
C VAL A 69 6.00 1.97 -6.89
N GLN A 70 6.65 3.13 -6.77
CA GLN A 70 6.36 4.11 -5.73
C GLN A 70 4.96 4.70 -5.87
N ASN A 71 4.48 4.92 -7.10
CA ASN A 71 3.12 5.39 -7.34
C ASN A 71 2.11 4.31 -6.90
N TYR A 72 2.27 3.06 -7.34
CA TYR A 72 1.39 1.96 -6.92
C TYR A 72 1.36 1.77 -5.40
N LEU A 73 2.52 1.90 -4.72
CA LEU A 73 2.59 1.85 -3.27
C LEU A 73 1.81 3.00 -2.62
N ARG A 74 1.97 4.22 -3.11
CA ARG A 74 1.29 5.41 -2.57
C ARG A 74 -0.22 5.31 -2.75
N ASP A 75 -0.65 4.99 -3.96
CA ASP A 75 -2.07 4.88 -4.31
C ASP A 75 -2.72 3.77 -3.48
N PHE A 76 -2.04 2.63 -3.31
CA PHE A 76 -2.52 1.56 -2.45
C PHE A 76 -2.62 1.99 -0.97
N ILE A 77 -1.60 2.65 -0.42
CA ILE A 77 -1.63 3.16 0.96
C ILE A 77 -2.79 4.14 1.17
N GLU A 78 -3.03 5.06 0.23
CA GLU A 78 -4.13 6.01 0.30
C GLU A 78 -5.49 5.31 0.30
N ILE A 79 -5.66 4.29 -0.56
CA ILE A 79 -6.89 3.51 -0.62
C ILE A 79 -7.14 2.76 0.69
N ILE A 80 -6.14 2.04 1.22
CA ILE A 80 -6.33 1.27 2.44
C ILE A 80 -6.57 2.17 3.66
N GLU A 81 -6.10 3.43 3.63
CA GLU A 81 -6.42 4.42 4.67
C GLU A 81 -7.90 4.79 4.66
N HIS A 82 -8.45 5.09 3.49
CA HIS A 82 -9.89 5.37 3.36
C HIS A 82 -10.74 4.17 3.81
N LEU A 83 -10.31 2.95 3.50
CA LEU A 83 -10.98 1.73 3.95
C LEU A 83 -10.90 1.54 5.47
N THR A 84 -9.75 1.83 6.07
CA THR A 84 -9.55 1.74 7.52
C THR A 84 -10.53 2.65 8.24
N VAL A 85 -10.57 3.93 7.86
CA VAL A 85 -11.48 4.91 8.47
C VAL A 85 -12.94 4.51 8.27
N TRP A 86 -13.33 4.07 7.07
CA TRP A 86 -14.69 3.62 6.83
C TRP A 86 -15.07 2.42 7.72
N LEU A 87 -14.24 1.39 7.78
CA LEU A 87 -14.49 0.20 8.60
C LEU A 87 -14.56 0.51 10.10
N GLU A 88 -13.68 1.40 10.60
CA GLU A 88 -13.70 1.84 11.99
C GLU A 88 -15.00 2.57 12.35
N LEU A 89 -15.54 3.38 11.43
CA LEU A 89 -16.78 4.12 11.66
C LEU A 89 -18.04 3.23 11.60
N GLU A 90 -17.97 2.09 10.92
CA GLU A 90 -19.06 1.10 10.91
C GLU A 90 -19.09 0.27 12.21
N ILE A 91 -18.01 0.24 13.01
CA ILE A 91 -17.98 -0.46 14.31
C ILE A 91 -18.78 0.35 15.35
N PRO A 92 -19.81 -0.22 15.99
CA PRO A 92 -20.62 0.48 16.99
C PRO A 92 -19.85 0.78 18.29
N SER A 93 -20.11 1.95 18.89
CA SER A 93 -19.42 2.42 20.10
C SER A 93 -19.80 1.65 21.38
N TYR A 94 -20.98 1.03 21.40
CA TYR A 94 -21.46 0.17 22.48
C TYR A 94 -21.96 -1.14 21.86
N SER A 95 -21.22 -2.23 22.09
CA SER A 95 -21.58 -3.55 21.62
C SER A 95 -21.34 -4.58 22.71
N ASP A 96 -22.29 -5.50 22.88
CA ASP A 96 -22.00 -6.71 23.64
C ASP A 96 -20.84 -7.44 22.94
N SER A 97 -19.78 -7.74 23.69
CA SER A 97 -18.51 -8.35 23.24
C SER A 97 -18.62 -9.72 22.51
N HIS A 98 -19.84 -10.13 22.14
CA HIS A 98 -20.17 -11.40 21.49
C HIS A 98 -20.65 -11.24 20.04
N ASP A 99 -20.67 -10.02 19.49
CA ASP A 99 -21.10 -9.80 18.11
C ASP A 99 -20.05 -10.27 17.10
N PHE A 100 -20.36 -11.39 16.44
CA PHE A 100 -19.50 -12.02 15.43
C PHE A 100 -19.09 -11.06 14.29
N SER A 101 -19.99 -10.15 13.88
CA SER A 101 -19.69 -9.12 12.88
C SER A 101 -18.54 -8.20 13.29
N ILE A 102 -18.48 -7.82 14.57
CA ILE A 102 -17.41 -6.96 15.11
C ILE A 102 -16.08 -7.69 15.13
N VAL A 103 -16.09 -8.99 15.44
CA VAL A 103 -14.89 -9.84 15.36
C VAL A 103 -14.35 -9.86 13.93
N VAL A 104 -15.22 -10.09 12.95
CA VAL A 104 -14.84 -10.12 11.53
C VAL A 104 -14.33 -8.75 11.05
N GLN A 105 -14.99 -7.65 11.43
CA GLN A 105 -14.54 -6.29 11.09
C GLN A 105 -13.15 -5.99 11.65
N ASN A 106 -12.91 -6.34 12.93
CA ASN A 106 -11.60 -6.17 13.56
C ASN A 106 -10.51 -7.04 12.91
N GLU A 107 -10.83 -8.26 12.48
CA GLU A 107 -9.90 -9.11 11.75
C GLU A 107 -9.48 -8.47 10.42
N ILE A 108 -10.44 -7.93 9.66
CA ILE A 108 -10.16 -7.21 8.41
C ILE A 108 -9.29 -5.96 8.67
N LEU A 109 -9.60 -5.18 9.71
CA LEU A 109 -8.80 -4.01 10.10
C LEU A 109 -7.35 -4.39 10.47
N ASN A 110 -7.17 -5.47 11.23
CA ASN A 110 -5.84 -5.98 11.58
C ASN A 110 -5.05 -6.41 10.35
N GLU A 111 -5.70 -7.06 9.39
CA GLU A 111 -5.05 -7.44 8.13
C GLU A 111 -4.64 -6.20 7.32
N ILE A 112 -5.53 -5.20 7.20
CA ILE A 112 -5.20 -3.92 6.54
C ILE A 112 -4.03 -3.20 7.22
N ALA A 113 -4.00 -3.16 8.56
CA ALA A 113 -2.91 -2.55 9.32
C ALA A 113 -1.55 -3.24 9.06
N SER A 114 -1.55 -4.57 8.95
CA SER A 114 -0.37 -5.35 8.58
C SER A 114 0.11 -5.03 7.16
N MET A 115 -0.82 -4.96 6.20
CA MET A 115 -0.51 -4.57 4.81
C MET A 115 0.11 -3.17 4.73
N LYS A 116 -0.49 -2.19 5.43
CA LYS A 116 0.03 -0.81 5.51
C LYS A 116 1.47 -0.78 6.04
N SER A 117 1.72 -1.51 7.13
CA SER A 117 3.04 -1.59 7.74
C SER A 117 4.09 -2.13 6.77
N ASN A 118 3.74 -3.18 6.00
CA ASN A 118 4.63 -3.73 4.99
C ASN A 118 4.90 -2.74 3.85
N CYS A 119 3.89 -2.02 3.37
CA CYS A 119 4.05 -0.99 2.33
C CYS A 119 4.97 0.16 2.78
N ILE A 120 4.88 0.59 4.04
CA ILE A 120 5.79 1.59 4.61
C ILE A 120 7.25 1.07 4.58
N VAL A 121 7.48 -0.19 4.99
CA VAL A 121 8.80 -0.82 4.92
C VAL A 121 9.32 -0.87 3.48
N TYR A 122 8.46 -1.17 2.51
CA TYR A 122 8.84 -1.17 1.09
C TYR A 122 9.29 0.21 0.60
N MET A 123 8.60 1.27 1.01
CA MET A 123 9.00 2.64 0.69
C MET A 123 10.37 2.99 1.29
N SER A 124 10.63 2.58 2.54
CA SER A 124 11.94 2.76 3.18
C SER A 124 13.07 2.01 2.44
N GLN A 125 12.84 0.76 2.02
CA GLN A 125 13.84 -0.02 1.29
C GLN A 125 14.29 0.65 -0.03
N ILE A 126 13.38 1.37 -0.72
CA ILE A 126 13.72 2.11 -1.94
C ILE A 126 14.64 3.31 -1.62
N VAL A 127 14.40 4.00 -0.50
CA VAL A 127 15.24 5.10 -0.03
C VAL A 127 16.61 4.58 0.40
N ASP A 128 16.63 3.54 1.22
CA ASP A 128 17.86 2.90 1.72
C ASP A 128 18.77 2.46 0.58
N TYR A 129 18.20 1.90 -0.50
CA TYR A 129 18.98 1.57 -1.69
C TYR A 129 19.69 2.79 -2.28
N ARG A 130 19.02 3.94 -2.40
CA ARG A 130 19.62 5.16 -2.96
C ARG A 130 20.78 5.64 -2.08
N GLU A 131 20.62 5.58 -0.77
CA GLU A 131 21.66 5.94 0.20
C GLU A 131 22.85 4.99 0.13
N GLN A 132 22.60 3.68 0.23
CA GLN A 132 23.64 2.64 0.19
C GLN A 132 24.41 2.67 -1.13
N ARG A 133 23.73 2.85 -2.26
CA ARG A 133 24.37 2.96 -3.56
C ARG A 133 25.21 4.23 -3.67
N ALA A 134 24.75 5.36 -3.12
CA ALA A 134 25.54 6.59 -3.09
C ALA A 134 26.82 6.43 -2.24
N ILE A 135 26.74 5.71 -1.12
CA ILE A 135 27.89 5.37 -0.29
C ILE A 135 28.86 4.47 -1.06
N ALA A 136 28.37 3.41 -1.70
CA ALA A 136 29.19 2.50 -2.50
C ALA A 136 29.90 3.22 -3.65
N ASN A 137 29.22 4.14 -4.35
CA ASN A 137 29.82 4.99 -5.38
C ASN A 137 30.93 5.91 -4.83
N LYS A 138 30.75 6.48 -3.63
CA LYS A 138 31.78 7.31 -2.99
C LYS A 138 33.03 6.48 -2.68
N GLU A 139 32.86 5.26 -2.17
CA GLU A 139 33.98 4.36 -1.89
C GLU A 139 34.67 3.89 -3.16
N LEU A 140 33.92 3.59 -4.22
CA LEU A 140 34.48 3.28 -5.54
C LEU A 140 35.35 4.43 -6.06
N PHE A 141 34.84 5.67 -5.98
CA PHE A 141 35.59 6.84 -6.44
C PHE A 141 36.90 7.06 -5.65
N LYS A 142 36.88 6.80 -4.34
CA LYS A 142 38.07 6.91 -3.48
C LYS A 142 39.09 5.81 -3.76
N ARG A 143 38.64 4.60 -4.11
CA ARG A 143 39.48 3.40 -4.22
C ARG A 143 39.06 2.52 -5.42
N PRO A 144 39.34 2.96 -6.65
CA PRO A 144 38.92 2.25 -7.87
C PRO A 144 39.62 0.90 -8.08
N GLN A 145 40.77 0.67 -7.44
CA GLN A 145 41.54 -0.56 -7.54
C GLN A 145 40.94 -1.77 -6.81
N PHE A 146 39.86 -1.57 -6.03
CA PHE A 146 39.17 -2.66 -5.33
C PHE A 146 37.92 -3.06 -6.10
N ASP A 147 38.01 -4.21 -6.77
CA ASP A 147 36.91 -4.77 -7.58
C ASP A 147 35.63 -5.03 -6.76
N ASP A 148 35.78 -5.28 -5.44
CA ASP A 148 34.66 -5.45 -4.49
C ASP A 148 33.68 -4.27 -4.51
N ASN A 149 34.14 -3.05 -4.77
CA ASN A 149 33.26 -1.87 -4.85
C ASN A 149 32.31 -1.96 -6.06
N TYR A 150 32.77 -2.48 -7.19
CA TYR A 150 31.93 -2.71 -8.37
C TYR A 150 30.92 -3.83 -8.10
N HIS A 151 31.36 -4.90 -7.45
CA HIS A 151 30.48 -6.00 -7.04
C HIS A 151 29.40 -5.54 -6.06
N LEU A 152 29.75 -4.68 -5.09
CA LEU A 152 28.80 -4.11 -4.14
C LEU A 152 27.69 -3.33 -4.86
N ILE A 153 28.04 -2.44 -5.78
CA ILE A 153 27.05 -1.67 -6.56
C ILE A 153 26.15 -2.59 -7.37
N SER A 154 26.72 -3.58 -8.07
CA SER A 154 25.97 -4.56 -8.85
C SER A 154 25.00 -5.37 -7.98
N ASN A 155 25.44 -5.78 -6.78
CA ASN A 155 24.62 -6.50 -5.82
C ASN A 155 23.47 -5.65 -5.28
N LEU A 156 23.72 -4.37 -4.96
CA LEU A 156 22.68 -3.43 -4.53
C LEU A 156 21.62 -3.23 -5.61
N ASP A 157 22.05 -3.02 -6.87
CA ASP A 157 21.16 -2.85 -8.02
C ASP A 157 20.29 -4.11 -8.23
N TYR A 158 20.90 -5.29 -8.18
CA TYR A 158 20.17 -6.55 -8.33
C TYR A 158 19.23 -6.86 -7.14
N GLN A 159 19.65 -6.51 -5.92
CA GLN A 159 18.80 -6.65 -4.74
C GLN A 159 17.56 -5.77 -4.86
N LEU A 160 17.72 -4.48 -5.20
CA LEU A 160 16.57 -3.61 -5.40
C LEU A 160 15.66 -4.13 -6.52
N TYR A 161 16.22 -4.55 -7.66
CA TYR A 161 15.44 -5.11 -8.76
C TYR A 161 14.50 -6.25 -8.30
N ARG A 162 15.04 -7.22 -7.56
CA ARG A 162 14.24 -8.33 -7.03
C ARG A 162 13.19 -7.82 -6.05
N ASN A 163 13.56 -6.90 -5.16
CA ASN A 163 12.64 -6.36 -4.17
C ASN A 163 11.48 -5.62 -4.83
N LEU A 164 11.73 -4.75 -5.82
CA LEU A 164 10.67 -4.07 -6.59
C LEU A 164 9.69 -5.06 -7.23
N LYS A 165 10.19 -6.18 -7.78
CA LYS A 165 9.33 -7.23 -8.35
C LYS A 165 8.44 -7.86 -7.29
N LEU A 166 9.02 -8.23 -6.15
CA LEU A 166 8.30 -8.85 -5.04
C LEU A 166 7.29 -7.89 -4.43
N MET A 167 7.63 -6.62 -4.26
CA MET A 167 6.72 -5.57 -3.79
C MET A 167 5.46 -5.50 -4.66
N LEU A 168 5.62 -5.45 -5.99
CA LEU A 168 4.47 -5.41 -6.91
C LEU A 168 3.59 -6.66 -6.82
N ILE A 169 4.20 -7.84 -6.76
CA ILE A 169 3.48 -9.11 -6.58
C ILE A 169 2.68 -9.08 -5.27
N GLU A 170 3.29 -8.57 -4.20
CA GLU A 170 2.66 -8.53 -2.88
C GLU A 170 1.53 -7.50 -2.83
N ILE A 171 1.72 -6.28 -3.36
CA ILE A 171 0.67 -5.25 -3.47
C ILE A 171 -0.54 -5.82 -4.24
N LYS A 172 -0.30 -6.43 -5.41
CA LYS A 172 -1.37 -7.07 -6.18
C LYS A 172 -2.08 -8.15 -5.36
N SER A 173 -1.33 -8.93 -4.59
CA SER A 173 -1.89 -9.97 -3.71
C SER A 173 -2.67 -9.38 -2.54
N TYR A 174 -2.27 -8.23 -1.99
CA TYR A 174 -3.02 -7.49 -0.98
C TYR A 174 -4.34 -6.97 -1.54
N ILE A 175 -4.33 -6.37 -2.73
CA ILE A 175 -5.53 -5.89 -3.41
C ILE A 175 -6.56 -7.03 -3.53
N LEU A 176 -6.13 -8.19 -4.07
CA LEU A 176 -7.01 -9.34 -4.25
C LEU A 176 -7.56 -9.87 -2.91
N ARG A 177 -6.74 -9.90 -1.86
CA ARG A 177 -7.15 -10.31 -0.51
C ARG A 177 -8.20 -9.37 0.07
N ILE A 178 -7.96 -8.06 0.03
CA ILE A 178 -8.91 -7.04 0.51
C ILE A 178 -10.24 -7.16 -0.25
N CYS A 179 -10.21 -7.20 -1.59
CA CYS A 179 -11.43 -7.34 -2.38
C CYS A 179 -12.19 -8.62 -2.03
N ASN A 180 -11.50 -9.74 -1.87
CA ASN A 180 -12.12 -11.01 -1.48
C ASN A 180 -12.72 -10.97 -0.06
N MET A 181 -12.01 -10.41 0.92
CA MET A 181 -12.51 -10.28 2.29
C MET A 181 -13.74 -9.38 2.37
N LEU A 182 -13.71 -8.21 1.74
CA LEU A 182 -14.82 -7.26 1.78
C LEU A 182 -16.03 -7.79 1.02
N THR A 183 -15.84 -8.46 -0.12
CA THR A 183 -16.95 -9.04 -0.89
C THR A 183 -17.63 -10.17 -0.13
N LYS A 184 -16.86 -11.06 0.50
CA LYS A 184 -17.41 -12.19 1.27
C LYS A 184 -18.13 -11.75 2.55
N ASN A 185 -17.70 -10.66 3.16
CA ASN A 185 -18.24 -10.17 4.42
C ASN A 185 -19.15 -8.94 4.25
N LYS A 186 -19.57 -8.61 3.02
CA LYS A 186 -20.33 -7.40 2.70
C LYS A 186 -21.61 -7.26 3.54
N ASP A 187 -22.31 -8.37 3.76
CA ASP A 187 -23.56 -8.35 4.54
C ASP A 187 -23.27 -8.12 6.03
N LEU A 188 -22.20 -8.71 6.57
CA LEU A 188 -21.79 -8.51 7.96
C LEU A 188 -21.32 -7.08 8.21
N ILE A 189 -20.60 -6.49 7.26
CA ILE A 189 -20.14 -5.10 7.33
C ILE A 189 -21.32 -4.11 7.28
N ASN A 190 -22.31 -4.35 6.41
CA ASN A 190 -23.45 -3.43 6.24
C ASN A 190 -24.62 -3.66 7.22
N SER A 191 -24.75 -4.85 7.80
CA SER A 191 -25.88 -5.23 8.67
C SER A 191 -26.05 -4.38 9.94
N GLN A 192 -25.01 -3.66 10.35
CA GLN A 192 -25.03 -2.85 11.58
C GLN A 192 -25.47 -1.39 11.33
N SER A 193 -25.38 -0.91 10.09
CA SER A 193 -25.87 0.42 9.70
C SER A 193 -27.40 0.56 9.78
N SER A 194 -28.15 -0.54 9.70
CA SER A 194 -29.60 -0.57 9.95
C SER A 194 -29.98 -0.56 11.44
N HIS A 195 -29.06 -0.92 12.35
CA HIS A 195 -29.27 -0.79 13.80
C HIS A 195 -28.97 0.63 14.30
N GLN A 196 -28.10 1.39 13.61
CA GLN A 196 -27.81 2.79 13.93
C GLN A 196 -28.99 3.74 13.66
N GLN A 197 -29.96 3.36 12.81
CA GLN A 197 -31.20 4.12 12.62
C GLN A 197 -32.06 4.18 13.89
N HIS A 198 -31.86 3.27 14.85
CA HIS A 198 -32.58 3.29 16.13
C HIS A 198 -31.82 4.03 17.24
N VAL A 199 -30.51 4.26 17.12
CA VAL A 199 -29.71 4.96 18.15
C VAL A 199 -29.69 6.47 17.93
N ASN A 200 -29.84 6.94 16.69
CA ASN A 200 -30.07 8.37 16.39
C ASN A 200 -31.42 8.91 16.89
N ASN A 201 -32.25 8.09 17.54
CA ASN A 201 -33.49 8.51 18.20
C ASN A 201 -33.35 8.70 19.72
N TYR A 202 -32.13 8.59 20.28
CA TYR A 202 -31.90 8.73 21.72
C TYR A 202 -30.91 9.84 22.12
N PHE A 203 -30.55 10.72 21.18
CA PHE A 203 -29.86 11.97 21.49
C PHE A 203 -30.60 13.17 20.90
#